data_AF-A0A380LPA7-F1
#
_entry.id   AF-A0A380LPA7-F1
#
_cell.length_a   1.000
_cell.length_b   1.000
_cell.length_c   1.000
_cell.angle_alpha   90.00
_cell.angle_beta   90.00
_cell.angle_gamma   90.00
#
_symmetry.space_group_name_H-M   'P 1'
#
loop_
_entity.id
_entity.type
_entity.pdbx_description
1 polymer ?
#
loop_
_entity_poly.entity_id
_entity_poly.type
_entity_poly.pdbx_seq_one_letter_code
_entity_poly.pdbx_strand_id
1 'polypeptide(L)'
;MNDTFMKEKPVLPLILSMSLPMVLSMLVNSLYNIVDSFFVAQISEEAMTALSLVYPVQNFINAVGIGFGVGINAVIAFHLGAGDHGKADQAAAQGLVLAVIHGVVMTVCCIAIMPVFFTNVHFIRNGH
;
A
#
# COMPACT_ATOMS: atom_id res chain seq x y z
N MET A 1 2.70 -25.51 -15.57
CA MET A 1 2.84 -25.37 -14.11
C MET A 1 2.26 -26.64 -13.53
N ASN A 2 3.00 -27.41 -12.74
CA ASN A 2 2.59 -28.76 -12.32
C ASN A 2 1.51 -28.66 -11.22
N ASP A 3 0.24 -28.84 -11.58
CA ASP A 3 -0.91 -28.73 -10.66
C ASP A 3 -0.95 -29.80 -9.56
N THR A 4 -0.03 -30.78 -9.61
CA THR A 4 0.19 -31.80 -8.58
C THR A 4 0.91 -31.29 -7.34
N PHE A 5 1.63 -30.16 -7.41
CA PHE A 5 2.44 -29.65 -6.29
C PHE A 5 1.61 -29.20 -5.07
N MET A 6 0.37 -28.75 -5.30
CA MET A 6 -0.57 -28.32 -4.25
C MET A 6 -1.41 -29.47 -3.67
N LYS A 7 -1.47 -30.63 -4.34
CA LYS A 7 -2.26 -31.79 -3.92
C LYS A 7 -1.51 -32.80 -3.04
N GLU A 8 -0.18 -32.86 -3.13
CA GLU A 8 0.59 -33.96 -2.53
C GLU A 8 1.46 -33.59 -1.31
N LYS A 9 1.74 -32.31 -1.05
CA LYS A 9 2.58 -31.89 0.10
C LYS A 9 1.72 -31.54 1.33
N PRO A 10 2.21 -31.82 2.57
CA PRO A 10 1.52 -31.38 3.77
C PRO A 10 1.37 -29.85 3.76
N VAL A 11 0.22 -29.37 4.24
CA VAL A 11 -0.17 -27.96 4.18
C VAL A 11 0.85 -27.03 4.87
N LEU A 12 1.51 -27.51 5.94
CA LEU A 12 2.49 -26.74 6.70
C LEU A 12 3.70 -26.25 5.87
N PRO A 13 4.51 -27.13 5.22
CA PRO A 13 5.66 -26.68 4.44
C PRO A 13 5.29 -25.80 3.24
N LEU A 14 4.09 -25.95 2.66
CA LEU A 14 3.62 -25.08 1.58
C LEU A 14 3.32 -23.66 2.10
N ILE A 15 2.59 -23.55 3.20
CA ILE A 15 2.34 -22.26 3.85
C ILE A 15 3.67 -21.62 4.27
N LEU A 16 4.59 -22.39 4.87
CA LEU A 16 5.89 -21.88 5.29
C LEU A 16 6.71 -21.37 4.11
N SER A 17 6.76 -22.08 2.97
CA SER A 17 7.54 -21.63 1.81
C SER A 17 6.96 -20.36 1.15
N MET A 18 5.64 -20.15 1.21
CA MET A 18 5.00 -18.95 0.65
C MET A 18 4.97 -17.77 1.62
N SER A 19 4.89 -18.03 2.93
CA SER A 19 4.82 -16.99 3.97
C SER A 19 6.20 -16.45 4.36
N LEU A 20 7.27 -17.27 4.35
CA LEU A 20 8.62 -16.80 4.68
C LEU A 20 9.06 -15.58 3.84
N PRO A 21 8.91 -15.60 2.50
CA PRO A 21 9.28 -14.46 1.65
C PRO A 21 8.43 -13.21 1.94
N MET A 22 7.14 -13.41 2.23
CA MET A 22 6.22 -12.33 2.57
C MET A 22 6.60 -11.68 3.90
N VAL A 23 6.86 -12.47 4.94
CA VAL A 23 7.29 -11.98 6.26
C VAL A 23 8.61 -11.22 6.15
N LEU A 24 9.58 -11.74 5.39
CA LEU A 24 10.85 -11.05 5.15
C LEU A 24 10.62 -9.70 4.44
N SER A 25 9.76 -9.63 3.43
CA SER A 25 9.42 -8.37 2.75
C SER A 25 8.81 -7.35 3.70
N MET A 26 7.87 -7.79 4.56
CA MET A 26 7.27 -6.91 5.57
C MET A 26 8.27 -6.45 6.62
N LEU A 27 9.22 -7.30 7.01
CA LEU A 27 10.29 -6.96 7.95
C LEU A 27 11.21 -5.89 7.36
N VAL A 28 11.65 -6.06 6.11
CA VAL A 28 12.48 -5.07 5.40
C VAL A 28 11.74 -3.74 5.26
N ASN A 29 10.46 -3.77 4.88
CA ASN A 29 9.63 -2.57 4.79
C ASN A 29 9.50 -1.84 6.14
N SER A 30 9.31 -2.58 7.23
CA SER A 30 9.27 -2.02 8.58
C SER A 30 10.59 -1.38 9.00
N LEU A 31 11.72 -2.06 8.75
CA LEU A 31 13.06 -1.52 9.00
C LEU A 31 13.31 -0.24 8.21
N TYR A 32 12.88 -0.18 6.94
CA TYR A 32 12.99 1.02 6.13
C TYR A 32 12.25 2.21 6.75
N ASN A 33 11.00 2.01 7.21
CA ASN A 33 10.23 3.07 7.87
C ASN A 33 10.90 3.56 9.17
N ILE A 34 11.53 2.67 9.94
CA ILE A 34 12.27 3.04 11.16
C ILE A 34 13.51 3.86 10.81
N VAL A 35 14.28 3.39 9.82
CA VAL A 35 15.51 4.06 9.38
C VAL A 35 15.19 5.44 8.82
N ASP A 36 14.18 5.56 7.95
CA ASP A 36 13.73 6.84 7.39
C ASP A 36 13.36 7.84 8.50
N SER A 37 12.50 7.43 9.44
CA SER A 37 12.10 8.24 10.58
C SER A 37 13.30 8.67 11.45
N PHE A 38 14.24 7.75 11.71
CA PHE A 38 15.45 8.04 12.48
C PHE A 38 16.36 9.07 11.79
N PHE A 39 16.58 8.92 10.48
CA PHE A 39 17.37 9.90 9.71
C PHE A 39 16.71 11.27 9.71
N VAL A 40 15.39 11.35 9.54
CA VAL A 40 14.70 12.65 9.56
C VAL A 40 14.71 13.28 10.95
N ALA A 41 14.59 12.49 12.02
CA ALA A 41 14.74 12.96 13.39
C ALA A 41 16.13 13.56 13.68
N GLN A 42 17.17 13.13 12.96
CA GLN A 42 18.52 13.68 13.09
C GLN A 42 18.76 14.97 12.29
N ILE A 43 17.92 15.29 11.29
CA ILE A 43 18.12 16.47 10.42
C ILE A 43 17.68 17.76 11.13
N SER A 44 16.47 17.81 11.71
CA SER A 44 16.03 18.89 12.61
C SER A 44 14.70 18.57 13.32
N GLU A 45 14.45 19.18 14.48
CA GLU A 45 13.13 19.12 15.16
C GLU A 45 11.99 19.63 14.26
N GLU A 46 12.26 20.62 13.41
CA GLU A 46 11.29 21.19 12.48
C GLU A 46 10.90 20.19 11.38
N ALA A 47 11.85 19.40 10.88
CA ALA A 47 11.59 18.33 9.91
C ALA A 47 10.73 17.23 10.54
N MET A 48 10.98 16.90 11.81
CA MET A 48 10.20 15.88 12.51
C MET A 48 8.76 16.35 12.81
N THR A 49 8.60 17.63 13.14
CA THR A 49 7.28 18.26 13.33
C THR A 49 6.49 18.33 12.02
N ALA A 50 7.16 18.63 10.90
CA ALA A 50 6.51 18.60 9.59
C ALA A 50 6.03 17.18 9.21
N LEU A 51 6.84 16.16 9.49
CA LEU A 51 6.48 14.76 9.23
C LEU A 51 5.28 14.29 10.05
N SER A 52 5.21 14.64 11.33
CA SER A 52 4.08 14.24 12.18
C SER A 52 2.77 14.86 11.75
N LEU A 53 2.80 16.08 11.18
CA LEU A 53 1.64 16.74 10.57
C LEU A 53 1.19 16.05 9.27
N VAL A 54 2.13 15.56 8.46
CA VAL A 54 1.84 14.88 7.18
C VAL A 54 1.46 13.42 7.37
N TYR A 55 1.85 12.79 8.48
CA TYR A 55 1.64 11.37 8.77
C TYR A 55 0.17 10.89 8.64
N PRO A 56 -0.86 11.64 9.12
CA PRO A 56 -2.26 11.27 8.92
C PRO A 56 -2.66 11.21 7.44
N VAL A 57 -2.16 12.16 6.64
CA VAL A 57 -2.42 12.21 5.19
C VAL A 57 -1.76 11.02 4.50
N GLN A 58 -0.51 10.71 4.87
CA GLN A 58 0.20 9.54 4.35
C GLN A 58 -0.52 8.23 4.71
N ASN A 59 -0.97 8.08 5.96
CA ASN A 59 -1.75 6.91 6.39
C ASN A 59 -3.07 6.78 5.63
N PHE A 60 -3.77 7.89 5.37
CA PHE A 60 -4.98 7.87 4.56
C PHE A 60 -4.71 7.39 3.14
N ILE A 61 -3.68 7.92 2.48
CA ILE A 61 -3.28 7.49 1.13
C ILE A 61 -2.93 5.99 1.11
N ASN A 62 -2.15 5.52 2.08
CA ASN A 62 -1.80 4.11 2.22
C ASN A 62 -3.04 3.23 2.44
N ALA A 63 -3.95 3.63 3.33
CA ALA A 63 -5.17 2.89 3.62
C ALA A 63 -6.05 2.72 2.37
N VAL A 64 -6.24 3.80 1.60
CA VAL A 64 -7.01 3.74 0.36
C VAL A 64 -6.31 2.86 -0.68
N GLY A 65 -4.98 3.03 -0.86
CA GLY A 65 -4.21 2.22 -1.80
C GLY A 65 -4.25 0.72 -1.49
N ILE A 66 -4.05 0.36 -0.21
CA ILE A 66 -4.16 -1.04 0.26
C ILE A 66 -5.59 -1.54 0.08
N GLY A 67 -6.60 -0.74 0.42
CA GLY A 67 -8.01 -1.09 0.28
C GLY A 67 -8.39 -1.46 -1.16
N PHE A 68 -7.97 -0.66 -2.14
CA PHE A 68 -8.16 -0.96 -3.56
C PHE A 68 -7.44 -2.24 -3.99
N GLY A 69 -6.18 -2.41 -3.59
CA GLY A 69 -5.39 -3.60 -3.92
C GLY A 69 -6.03 -4.89 -3.36
N VAL A 70 -6.48 -4.84 -2.11
CA VAL A 70 -7.19 -5.97 -1.47
C VAL A 70 -8.53 -6.24 -2.15
N GLY A 71 -9.29 -5.20 -2.50
CA GLY A 71 -10.57 -5.34 -3.20
C GLY A 71 -10.43 -6.02 -4.57
N ILE A 72 -9.46 -5.59 -5.39
CA ILE A 72 -9.17 -6.22 -6.68
C ILE A 72 -8.73 -7.68 -6.48
N ASN A 73 -7.83 -7.93 -5.52
CA ASN A 73 -7.36 -9.28 -5.23
C ASN A 73 -8.51 -10.21 -4.78
N ALA A 74 -9.45 -9.71 -3.98
CA ALA A 74 -10.63 -10.48 -3.56
C ALA A 74 -11.50 -10.92 -4.74
N VAL A 75 -11.74 -10.05 -5.73
CA VAL A 75 -12.51 -10.38 -6.94
C VAL A 75 -11.77 -11.43 -7.79
N ILE A 76 -10.45 -11.28 -7.96
CA ILE A 76 -9.62 -12.25 -8.68
C ILE A 76 -9.68 -13.61 -7.97
N ALA A 77 -9.45 -13.63 -6.66
CA ALA A 77 -9.49 -14.84 -5.85
C ALA A 77 -10.86 -15.54 -5.88
N PHE A 78 -11.96 -14.76 -5.92
CA PHE A 78 -13.31 -15.29 -6.06
C PHE A 78 -13.50 -16.03 -7.39
N HIS A 79 -13.12 -15.43 -8.52
CA HIS A 79 -13.24 -16.07 -9.83
C HIS A 79 -12.29 -17.27 -9.98
N LEU A 80 -11.07 -17.18 -9.44
CA LEU A 80 -10.12 -18.28 -9.41
C LEU A 80 -10.64 -19.46 -8.59
N GLY A 81 -11.26 -19.18 -7.42
CA GLY A 81 -11.88 -20.19 -6.57
C GLY A 81 -13.12 -20.85 -7.19
N ALA A 82 -13.83 -20.13 -8.07
CA ALA A 82 -14.94 -20.67 -8.86
C ALA A 82 -14.47 -21.49 -10.09
N GLY A 83 -13.16 -21.59 -10.35
CA GLY A 83 -12.60 -22.24 -11.54
C GLY A 83 -12.77 -21.44 -12.85
N ASP A 84 -13.24 -20.20 -12.77
CA ASP A 84 -13.47 -19.33 -13.92
C ASP A 84 -12.21 -18.50 -14.22
N HIS A 85 -11.19 -19.17 -14.75
CA HIS A 85 -9.90 -18.56 -15.07
C HIS A 85 -10.01 -17.40 -16.07
N GLY A 86 -10.98 -17.45 -16.99
CA GLY A 86 -11.22 -16.39 -17.97
C GLY A 86 -11.70 -15.10 -17.31
N LYS A 87 -12.67 -15.19 -16.38
CA LYS A 87 -13.09 -14.03 -15.60
C LYS A 87 -12.03 -13.56 -14.61
N ALA A 88 -11.22 -14.46 -14.06
CA ALA A 88 -10.12 -14.07 -13.18
C ALA A 88 -9.07 -13.22 -13.92
N ASP A 89 -8.71 -13.61 -15.15
CA ASP A 89 -7.78 -12.85 -15.99
C ASP A 89 -8.37 -11.49 -16.42
N GLN A 90 -9.66 -11.49 -16.80
CA GLN A 90 -10.35 -10.24 -17.12
C GLN A 90 -10.45 -9.30 -15.91
N ALA A 91 -10.72 -9.83 -14.72
CA ALA A 91 -10.72 -9.07 -13.48
C ALA A 91 -9.33 -8.54 -13.11
N ALA A 92 -8.26 -9.29 -13.40
CA ALA A 92 -6.88 -8.83 -13.21
C ALA A 92 -6.54 -7.68 -14.16
N ALA A 93 -6.88 -7.79 -15.45
CA ALA A 93 -6.66 -6.74 -16.44
C ALA A 93 -7.46 -5.47 -16.12
N GLN A 94 -8.75 -5.61 -15.80
CA GLN A 94 -9.60 -4.49 -15.37
C GLN A 94 -9.11 -3.88 -14.06
N GLY A 95 -8.70 -4.72 -13.11
CA GLY A 95 -8.11 -4.31 -11.85
C GLY A 95 -6.84 -3.48 -12.03
N LEU A 96 -5.96 -3.86 -12.96
CA LEU A 96 -4.76 -3.08 -13.27
C LEU A 96 -5.12 -1.70 -13.83
N VAL A 97 -6.07 -1.62 -14.78
CA VAL A 97 -6.54 -0.35 -15.34
C VAL A 97 -7.17 0.52 -14.25
N LEU A 98 -8.01 -0.07 -13.40
CA LEU A 98 -8.61 0.61 -12.24
C LEU A 98 -7.55 1.10 -11.26
N ALA A 99 -6.50 0.31 -11.00
CA ALA A 99 -5.40 0.71 -10.12
C ALA A 99 -4.63 1.91 -10.68
N VAL A 100 -4.38 1.94 -11.99
CA VAL A 100 -3.74 3.09 -12.65
C VAL A 100 -4.64 4.33 -12.57
N ILE A 101 -5.93 4.21 -12.88
CA ILE A 101 -6.89 5.32 -12.79
C ILE A 101 -6.95 5.84 -11.36
N HIS A 102 -7.08 4.94 -10.38
CA HIS A 102 -7.10 5.28 -8.97
C HIS A 102 -5.80 5.98 -8.54
N GLY A 103 -4.64 5.50 -8.99
CA GLY A 103 -3.34 6.13 -8.71
C GLY A 103 -3.24 7.55 -9.28
N VAL A 104 -3.72 7.77 -10.51
CA VAL A 104 -3.77 9.11 -11.13
C VAL A 104 -4.71 10.02 -10.35
N VAL A 105 -5.92 9.56 -10.02
CA VAL A 105 -6.90 10.33 -9.24
C VAL A 105 -6.31 10.72 -7.88
N MET A 106 -5.72 9.76 -7.15
CA MET A 106 -5.09 10.03 -5.87
C MET A 106 -3.93 11.01 -5.98
N THR A 107 -3.09 10.91 -7.03
CA THR A 107 -1.99 11.85 -7.27
C THR A 107 -2.52 13.27 -7.50
N VAL A 108 -3.53 13.43 -8.35
CA VAL A 108 -4.15 14.73 -8.63
C VAL A 108 -4.79 15.32 -7.36
N CYS A 109 -5.52 14.50 -6.59
CA CYS A 109 -6.10 14.90 -5.31
C CYS A 109 -5.01 15.35 -4.32
N CYS A 110 -3.91 14.60 -4.21
CA CYS A 110 -2.80 14.98 -3.34
C CYS A 110 -2.19 16.31 -3.74
N ILE A 111 -1.91 16.52 -5.03
CA ILE A 111 -1.37 17.79 -5.55
C ILE A 111 -2.33 18.95 -5.28
N ALA A 112 -3.64 18.74 -5.39
CA ALA A 112 -4.64 19.77 -5.10
C ALA A 112 -4.75 20.11 -3.61
N ILE A 113 -4.58 19.12 -2.72
CA ILE A 113 -4.69 19.28 -1.26
C ILE A 113 -3.40 19.83 -0.66
N MET A 114 -2.23 19.51 -1.23
CA MET A 114 -0.92 19.95 -0.77
C MET A 114 -0.79 21.47 -0.55
N PRO A 115 -1.23 22.36 -1.48
CA PRO A 115 -1.20 23.81 -1.24
C PRO A 115 -2.14 24.23 -0.10
N VAL A 116 -3.32 23.61 0.04
CA VAL A 116 -4.27 23.91 1.13
C VAL A 116 -3.67 23.53 2.49
N PHE A 117 -2.93 22.42 2.56
CA PHE A 117 -2.28 21.97 3.79
C PHE A 117 -1.15 22.93 4.20
N PHE A 118 -0.29 23.35 3.26
CA PHE A 118 0.79 24.29 3.56
C PHE A 118 0.28 25.70 3.89
N THR A 119 -0.80 26.17 3.27
CA THR A 119 -1.41 27.47 3.64
C THR A 119 -1.97 27.46 5.06
N ASN A 120 -2.63 26.37 5.48
CA ASN A 120 -3.15 26.26 6.84
C ASN A 120 -2.03 26.10 7.89
N VAL A 121 -0.95 25.38 7.58
CA VAL A 121 0.23 25.30 8.47
C VAL A 121 0.94 26.65 8.59
N HIS A 122 1.03 27.44 7.51
CA HIS A 122 1.55 28.80 7.58
C HIS A 122 0.64 29.75 8.38
N PHE A 123 -0.68 29.55 8.33
CA PHE A 123 -1.65 30.33 9.10
C PHE A 123 -1.57 30.03 10.61
N ILE A 124 -1.28 28.78 11.00
CA ILE A 124 -1.05 28.40 12.41
C ILE A 124 0.30 28.93 12.93
N ARG A 125 1.31 29.09 12.07
CA ARG A 125 2.64 29.63 12.46
C ARG A 125 2.73 31.16 12.47
N ASN A 126 1.90 31.87 11.69
CA ASN A 126 1.89 33.34 11.60
C ASN A 126 0.65 34.01 12.24
N GLY A 127 -0.26 33.23 12.84
CA GLY A 127 -1.45 33.72 13.53
C GLY A 127 -1.29 33.64 15.04
N HIS A 128 -0.59 34.62 15.61
CA HIS A 128 -0.26 34.82 17.03
C HIS A 128 0.74 33.82 17.65
#